data_AF-A0A8H8S1P4-F1
#
_entry.id   AF-A0A8H8S1P4-F1
#
_cell.length_a   1.000
_cell.length_b   1.000
_cell.length_c   1.000
_cell.angle_alpha   90.00
_cell.angle_beta   90.00
_cell.angle_gamma   90.00
#
_symmetry.space_group_name_H-M   'P 1'
#
loop_
_entity.id
_entity.type
_entity.pdbx_description
1 polymer ?
#
loop_
_entity_poly.entity_id
_entity_poly.type
_entity_poly.pdbx_seq_one_letter_code
_entity_poly.pdbx_strand_id
1 'polypeptide(L)'
;MVTDKPKSFKKTILNFPKLSETAHQIFARSSKDLNHDDDKTDRILDKMAIKHNQQIPHNHFRKDWQRRVRVHFDQPGRKLRRRNARLSKAAAVAPRPVDKLRPIVRCPTIKYNRRVRAGRGFTLTELKEAGIPRKLAPTIGISVDPRRQNLSTESLAVNVDRLKAYRARLILFPRKLGKHNVKAALPIANTESAFSEIKKGDMPSAIEGGAYRKLRDTRSEARNAGKREKRAREKADEAAAAKK
;
A
#
# COMPACT_ATOMS: atom_id res chain seq x y z
N MET A 1 0.74 -23.47 65.45
CA MET A 1 2.01 -22.84 65.87
C MET A 1 3.05 -23.33 64.88
N VAL A 2 3.71 -22.55 64.03
CA VAL A 2 4.32 -21.23 64.23
C VAL A 2 4.18 -20.44 62.92
N THR A 3 3.79 -19.17 63.06
CA THR A 3 3.64 -18.17 61.99
C THR A 3 4.99 -17.52 61.70
N ASP A 4 5.49 -17.65 60.47
CA ASP A 4 6.68 -16.93 60.02
C ASP A 4 6.35 -15.49 59.62
N LYS A 5 6.92 -14.54 60.37
CA LYS A 5 6.84 -13.09 60.16
C LYS A 5 7.68 -12.69 58.93
N PRO A 6 7.22 -11.71 58.12
CA PRO A 6 8.01 -11.18 57.01
C PRO A 6 9.16 -10.28 57.49
N LYS A 7 10.36 -10.52 56.95
CA LYS A 7 11.57 -9.72 57.17
C LYS A 7 11.44 -8.34 56.52
N SER A 8 11.64 -7.29 57.32
CA SER A 8 11.64 -5.90 56.90
C SER A 8 12.90 -5.55 56.10
N PHE A 9 12.72 -5.13 54.85
CA PHE A 9 13.78 -4.53 54.05
C PHE A 9 13.84 -3.02 54.32
N LYS A 10 14.94 -2.59 54.93
CA LYS A 10 15.25 -1.18 55.25
C LYS A 10 15.45 -0.39 53.95
N LYS A 11 14.75 0.76 53.86
CA LYS A 11 14.89 1.78 52.82
C LYS A 11 16.18 2.57 53.08
N THR A 12 17.20 2.39 52.25
CA THR A 12 18.40 3.24 52.28
C THR A 12 18.07 4.56 51.59
N ILE A 13 17.89 5.61 52.38
CA ILE A 13 17.74 7.00 51.90
C ILE A 13 19.16 7.54 51.69
N LEU A 14 19.50 7.87 50.44
CA LEU A 14 20.73 8.59 50.12
C LEU A 14 20.58 10.06 50.56
N ASN A 15 21.34 10.44 51.59
CA ASN A 15 21.53 11.82 52.03
C ASN A 15 22.36 12.58 50.99
N PHE A 16 21.81 13.66 50.43
CA PHE A 16 22.56 14.69 49.71
C PHE A 16 22.86 15.88 50.64
N PRO A 17 24.08 16.46 50.60
CA PRO A 17 24.47 17.52 51.51
C PRO A 17 23.81 18.85 51.17
N LYS A 18 23.40 19.57 52.22
CA LYS A 18 22.87 20.93 52.19
C LYS A 18 23.95 21.89 51.67
N LEU A 19 23.69 22.59 50.58
CA LEU A 19 24.43 23.78 50.20
C LEU A 19 23.71 25.01 50.76
N SER A 20 24.43 25.70 51.63
CA SER A 20 24.12 26.94 52.32
C SER A 20 24.01 28.13 51.37
N GLU A 21 22.99 28.96 51.61
CA GLU A 21 22.96 30.43 51.52
C GLU A 21 24.05 31.09 50.66
N THR A 22 23.70 31.49 49.44
CA THR A 22 24.28 32.64 48.71
C THR A 22 23.51 32.87 47.41
N ALA A 23 22.33 33.52 47.48
CA ALA A 23 21.69 34.17 46.32
C ALA A 23 20.48 35.06 46.68
N HIS A 24 20.23 35.36 47.96
CA HIS A 24 19.24 36.38 48.34
C HIS A 24 19.89 37.75 48.47
N GLN A 25 20.46 38.29 47.38
CA GLN A 25 20.83 39.71 47.37
C GLN A 25 21.10 40.33 45.99
N ILE A 26 20.24 40.12 44.98
CA ILE A 26 20.16 41.04 43.83
C ILE A 26 18.70 41.18 43.39
N PHE A 27 17.83 41.65 44.28
CA PHE A 27 16.50 42.15 43.92
C PHE A 27 16.14 43.30 44.87
N ALA A 28 16.61 44.50 44.52
CA ALA A 28 16.05 45.81 44.90
C ALA A 28 17.15 46.88 44.78
N ARG A 29 17.28 47.50 43.60
CA ARG A 29 17.71 48.90 43.56
C ARG A 29 17.13 49.63 42.35
N SER A 30 16.25 50.56 42.70
CA SER A 30 16.06 51.84 42.05
C SER A 30 15.24 51.88 40.75
N SER A 31 13.93 51.99 40.94
CA SER A 31 13.10 52.86 40.11
C SER A 31 13.63 54.30 40.16
N LYS A 32 14.23 54.74 39.05
CA LYS A 32 14.32 56.13 38.55
C LYS A 32 15.30 56.09 37.38
N ASP A 33 14.79 56.23 36.17
CA ASP A 33 15.20 57.34 35.31
C ASP A 33 14.25 57.45 34.11
N LEU A 34 13.84 58.70 33.91
CA LEU A 34 12.91 59.20 32.92
C LEU A 34 13.61 59.29 31.54
N ASN A 35 12.85 58.92 30.50
CA ASN A 35 12.82 59.47 29.14
C ASN A 35 14.12 60.05 28.53
N HIS A 36 14.61 59.39 27.48
CA HIS A 36 15.17 60.07 26.33
C HIS A 36 14.51 59.50 25.07
N ASP A 37 13.71 60.33 24.43
CA ASP A 37 13.22 60.14 23.07
C ASP A 37 14.40 60.25 22.07
N ASP A 38 14.12 59.91 20.80
CA ASP A 38 14.97 60.07 19.61
C ASP A 38 15.98 58.92 19.38
N ASP A 39 15.78 57.99 18.45
CA ASP A 39 15.70 58.26 17.01
C ASP A 39 14.65 57.42 16.26
N LYS A 40 13.75 58.14 15.58
CA LYS A 40 12.73 57.64 14.64
C LYS A 40 13.28 57.42 13.22
N THR A 41 14.60 57.40 13.02
CA THR A 41 15.25 57.41 11.69
C THR A 41 15.90 56.08 11.28
N ASP A 42 15.99 55.08 12.16
CA ASP A 42 16.59 53.75 11.83
C ASP A 42 15.57 52.61 11.63
N ARG A 43 14.25 52.90 11.66
CA ARG A 43 13.20 51.86 11.54
C ARG A 43 12.64 51.67 10.13
N ILE A 44 13.16 52.39 9.14
CA ILE A 44 12.51 52.50 7.82
C ILE A 44 13.24 51.69 6.72
N LEU A 45 14.44 51.13 6.96
CA LEU A 45 15.25 50.52 5.88
C LEU A 45 15.81 49.10 6.06
N ASP A 46 15.40 48.25 7.00
CA ASP A 46 15.61 46.79 6.82
C ASP A 46 14.71 45.88 7.68
N LYS A 47 13.49 45.64 7.21
CA LYS A 47 12.78 44.40 7.53
C LYS A 47 12.15 43.85 6.26
N MET A 48 12.99 43.60 5.25
CA MET A 48 12.51 42.87 4.08
C MET A 48 12.02 41.48 4.53
N ALA A 49 10.74 41.18 4.33
CA ALA A 49 10.13 39.88 4.67
C ALA A 49 10.80 38.71 3.92
N ILE A 50 11.52 39.01 2.84
CA ILE A 50 12.35 38.12 2.07
C ILE A 50 13.78 38.65 2.20
N LYS A 51 14.69 37.81 2.70
CA LYS A 51 16.09 38.19 2.91
C LYS A 51 17.02 37.20 2.20
N HIS A 52 18.11 37.73 1.64
CA HIS A 52 19.16 36.99 0.94
C HIS A 52 18.65 36.11 -0.22
N ASN A 53 19.56 35.32 -0.76
CA ASN A 53 19.26 34.27 -1.73
C ASN A 53 18.80 32.98 -1.02
N GLN A 54 17.58 32.99 -0.47
CA GLN A 54 16.96 31.83 0.16
C GLN A 54 15.90 31.20 -0.75
N GLN A 55 15.65 29.89 -0.60
CA GLN A 55 14.57 29.21 -1.31
C GLN A 55 13.22 29.84 -0.93
N ILE A 56 12.42 30.20 -1.94
CA ILE A 56 11.09 30.79 -1.73
C ILE A 56 10.20 29.76 -0.98
N PRO A 57 9.71 30.07 0.22
CA PRO A 57 8.91 29.13 0.99
C PRO A 57 7.47 29.05 0.45
N HIS A 58 7.04 27.86 0.03
CA HIS A 58 5.64 27.56 -0.29
C HIS A 58 4.94 26.86 0.89
N ASN A 59 5.04 27.45 2.08
CA ASN A 59 4.47 26.90 3.31
C ASN A 59 2.97 27.22 3.42
N HIS A 60 2.14 26.18 3.47
CA HIS A 60 0.67 26.29 3.48
C HIS A 60 0.09 26.39 4.91
N PHE A 61 0.62 27.32 5.71
CA PHE A 61 0.21 27.54 7.12
C PHE A 61 -0.60 28.84 7.33
N ARG A 62 -1.15 29.42 6.26
CA ARG A 62 -1.92 30.68 6.27
C ARG A 62 -3.39 30.52 6.68
N LYS A 63 -3.81 29.29 7.00
CA LYS A 63 -5.12 28.96 7.56
C LYS A 63 -4.95 28.52 9.02
N ASP A 64 -6.04 28.38 9.74
CA ASP A 64 -6.03 27.77 11.08
C ASP A 64 -5.71 26.25 10.98
N TRP A 65 -4.41 25.96 10.92
CA TRP A 65 -3.85 24.61 10.83
C TRP A 65 -3.64 24.00 12.22
N GLN A 66 -3.40 24.82 13.24
CA GLN A 66 -3.13 24.39 14.62
C GLN A 66 -4.31 23.62 15.21
N ARG A 67 -5.56 24.01 14.90
CA ARG A 67 -6.76 23.25 15.31
C ARG A 67 -6.86 21.84 14.70
N ARG A 68 -6.15 21.54 13.62
CA ARG A 68 -6.24 20.27 12.86
C ARG A 68 -4.91 19.50 12.87
N VAL A 69 -4.14 19.65 13.94
CA VAL A 69 -2.90 18.88 14.12
C VAL A 69 -3.22 17.50 14.66
N ARG A 70 -3.06 16.47 13.82
CA ARG A 70 -3.19 15.08 14.23
C ARG A 70 -1.86 14.58 14.79
N VAL A 71 -1.79 14.39 16.11
CA VAL A 71 -0.66 13.70 16.76
C VAL A 71 -0.90 12.18 16.82
N HIS A 72 0.17 11.40 16.66
CA HIS A 72 0.11 9.94 16.51
C HIS A 72 0.55 9.15 17.76
N PHE A 73 0.35 9.70 18.96
CA PHE A 73 0.65 9.01 20.23
C PHE A 73 -0.20 7.74 20.45
N ASP A 74 -1.35 7.64 19.78
CA ASP A 74 -2.23 6.47 19.80
C ASP A 74 -1.73 5.29 18.96
N GLN A 75 -0.65 5.45 18.20
CA GLN A 75 -0.12 4.43 17.28
C GLN A 75 0.15 3.06 17.94
N PRO A 76 0.86 2.95 19.08
CA PRO A 76 1.08 1.67 19.75
C PRO A 76 -0.23 1.04 20.27
N GLY A 77 -1.10 1.83 20.89
CA GLY A 77 -2.41 1.36 21.36
C GLY A 77 -3.29 0.86 20.21
N ARG A 78 -3.29 1.58 19.07
CA ARG A 78 -4.00 1.17 17.86
C ARG A 78 -3.43 -0.11 17.26
N LYS A 79 -2.11 -0.34 17.36
CA LYS A 79 -1.46 -1.60 16.92
C LYS A 79 -1.91 -2.77 17.79
N LEU A 80 -1.91 -2.62 19.11
CA LEU A 80 -2.39 -3.63 20.04
C LEU A 80 -3.88 -3.96 19.80
N ARG A 81 -4.73 -2.93 19.66
CA ARG A 81 -6.16 -3.11 19.37
C ARG A 81 -6.40 -3.88 18.07
N ARG A 82 -5.66 -3.56 16.99
CA ARG A 82 -5.74 -4.32 15.73
C ARG A 82 -5.27 -5.76 15.88
N ARG A 83 -4.26 -6.03 16.72
CA ARG A 83 -3.79 -7.40 17.01
C ARG A 83 -4.90 -8.19 17.70
N ASN A 84 -5.47 -7.66 18.77
CA ASN A 84 -6.54 -8.34 19.53
C ASN A 84 -7.77 -8.60 18.65
N ALA A 85 -8.17 -7.64 17.81
CA ALA A 85 -9.26 -7.82 16.85
C ALA A 85 -8.98 -8.91 15.80
N ARG A 86 -7.72 -9.08 15.38
CA ARG A 86 -7.34 -10.19 14.48
C ARG A 86 -7.39 -11.54 15.21
N LEU A 87 -6.92 -11.60 16.46
CA LEU A 87 -6.97 -12.81 17.27
C LEU A 87 -8.41 -13.24 17.56
N SER A 88 -9.28 -12.30 17.98
CA SER A 88 -10.69 -12.59 18.21
C SER A 88 -11.39 -13.04 16.93
N LYS A 89 -11.10 -12.40 15.79
CA LYS A 89 -11.62 -12.82 14.48
C LYS A 89 -11.13 -14.22 14.11
N ALA A 90 -9.85 -14.55 14.35
CA ALA A 90 -9.32 -15.88 14.05
C ALA A 90 -9.99 -16.96 14.91
N ALA A 91 -10.16 -16.72 16.22
CA ALA A 91 -10.80 -17.64 17.14
C ALA A 91 -12.29 -17.88 16.79
N ALA A 92 -13.05 -16.81 16.52
CA ALA A 92 -14.47 -16.90 16.15
C ALA A 92 -14.72 -17.64 14.83
N VAL A 93 -13.68 -17.81 14.03
CA VAL A 93 -13.75 -18.30 12.67
C VAL A 93 -13.08 -19.68 12.54
N ALA A 94 -12.40 -20.16 13.58
CA ALA A 94 -11.80 -21.49 13.56
C ALA A 94 -12.86 -22.56 13.20
N PRO A 95 -12.54 -23.51 12.29
CA PRO A 95 -11.21 -23.85 11.75
C PRO A 95 -10.81 -23.12 10.45
N ARG A 96 -11.66 -22.26 9.86
CA ARG A 96 -11.33 -21.66 8.54
C ARG A 96 -10.24 -20.57 8.68
N PRO A 97 -9.34 -20.42 7.68
CA PRO A 97 -8.45 -19.27 7.60
C PRO A 97 -9.21 -17.94 7.52
N VAL A 98 -8.61 -16.86 8.03
CA VAL A 98 -9.27 -15.54 8.16
C VAL A 98 -9.53 -14.88 6.80
N ASP A 99 -8.62 -15.09 5.84
CA ASP A 99 -8.65 -14.44 4.53
C ASP A 99 -9.18 -15.38 3.45
N LYS A 100 -9.88 -14.80 2.46
CA LYS A 100 -10.40 -15.52 1.29
C LYS A 100 -9.35 -15.62 0.20
N LEU A 101 -9.42 -16.66 -0.63
CA LEU A 101 -8.57 -16.76 -1.82
C LEU A 101 -8.89 -15.61 -2.80
N ARG A 102 -7.83 -14.95 -3.27
CA ARG A 102 -7.90 -13.86 -4.25
C ARG A 102 -7.12 -14.25 -5.51
N PRO A 103 -7.57 -13.80 -6.70
CA PRO A 103 -6.92 -14.11 -7.97
C PRO A 103 -5.61 -13.34 -8.13
N ILE A 104 -4.80 -13.81 -9.05
CA ILE A 104 -3.58 -13.18 -9.52
C ILE A 104 -3.97 -12.21 -10.65
N VAL A 105 -3.63 -10.92 -10.51
CA VAL A 105 -4.04 -9.86 -11.44
C VAL A 105 -2.86 -8.93 -11.77
N ARG A 106 -2.70 -8.56 -13.03
CA ARG A 106 -1.72 -7.57 -13.49
C ARG A 106 -2.17 -6.14 -13.16
N CYS A 107 -1.23 -5.26 -12.83
CA CYS A 107 -1.54 -3.84 -12.61
C CYS A 107 -1.84 -3.12 -13.95
N PRO A 108 -2.73 -2.10 -13.97
CA PRO A 108 -3.30 -1.58 -15.21
C PRO A 108 -2.39 -0.62 -16.01
N THR A 109 -1.49 0.13 -15.37
CA THR A 109 -0.72 1.18 -16.06
C THR A 109 0.60 0.66 -16.62
N ILE A 110 1.11 1.31 -17.68
CA ILE A 110 2.40 0.96 -18.32
C ILE A 110 3.54 0.90 -17.30
N LYS A 111 3.55 1.79 -16.30
CA LYS A 111 4.56 1.80 -15.23
C LYS A 111 4.52 0.54 -14.36
N TYR A 112 3.35 -0.05 -14.15
CA TYR A 112 3.15 -1.13 -13.16
C TYR A 112 2.75 -2.47 -13.77
N ASN A 113 2.46 -2.58 -15.07
CA ASN A 113 1.99 -3.82 -15.72
C ASN A 113 2.96 -5.00 -15.59
N ARG A 114 4.25 -4.73 -15.38
CA ARG A 114 5.28 -5.74 -15.07
C ARG A 114 5.05 -6.43 -13.73
N ARG A 115 4.36 -5.75 -12.80
CA ARG A 115 4.03 -6.27 -11.46
C ARG A 115 2.68 -6.97 -11.46
N VAL A 116 2.63 -8.02 -10.66
CA VAL A 116 1.42 -8.78 -10.35
C VAL A 116 0.96 -8.41 -8.93
N ARG A 117 -0.33 -8.49 -8.66
CA ARG A 117 -0.93 -8.24 -7.34
C ARG A 117 -2.13 -9.16 -7.09
N ALA A 118 -2.54 -9.26 -5.83
CA ALA A 118 -3.82 -9.87 -5.48
C ALA A 118 -4.99 -9.00 -6.01
N GLY A 119 -5.89 -9.61 -6.77
CA GLY A 119 -7.09 -8.97 -7.30
C GLY A 119 -8.23 -8.86 -6.28
N ARG A 120 -9.43 -8.47 -6.72
CA ARG A 120 -10.62 -8.37 -5.84
C ARG A 120 -11.26 -9.72 -5.52
N GLY A 121 -11.49 -10.51 -6.56
CA GLY A 121 -12.13 -11.84 -6.51
C GLY A 121 -12.14 -12.47 -7.90
N PHE A 122 -12.32 -13.77 -8.02
CA PHE A 122 -12.32 -14.48 -9.30
C PHE A 122 -13.51 -14.06 -10.18
N THR A 123 -13.29 -14.08 -11.48
CA THR A 123 -14.31 -13.87 -12.52
C THR A 123 -15.24 -15.07 -12.63
N LEU A 124 -16.40 -14.87 -13.26
CA LEU A 124 -17.35 -15.96 -13.49
C LEU A 124 -16.81 -17.00 -14.49
N THR A 125 -16.01 -16.57 -15.45
CA THR A 125 -15.37 -17.44 -16.46
C THR A 125 -14.30 -18.32 -15.84
N GLU A 126 -13.39 -17.78 -15.03
CA GLU A 126 -12.40 -18.55 -14.26
C GLU A 126 -13.09 -19.63 -13.38
N LEU A 127 -14.19 -19.26 -12.72
CA LEU A 127 -14.94 -20.20 -11.87
C LEU A 127 -15.63 -21.30 -12.67
N LYS A 128 -16.18 -20.96 -13.83
CA LYS A 128 -16.84 -21.92 -14.73
C LYS A 128 -15.83 -22.96 -15.23
N GLU A 129 -14.65 -22.54 -15.66
CA GLU A 129 -13.58 -23.43 -16.12
C GLU A 129 -12.96 -24.28 -15.00
N ALA A 130 -12.89 -23.74 -13.78
CA ALA A 130 -12.47 -24.51 -12.61
C ALA A 130 -13.56 -25.48 -12.08
N GLY A 131 -14.76 -25.48 -12.67
CA GLY A 131 -15.88 -26.32 -12.22
C GLY A 131 -16.41 -25.93 -10.83
N ILE A 132 -16.38 -24.64 -10.49
CA ILE A 132 -16.85 -24.11 -9.21
C ILE A 132 -18.08 -23.21 -9.45
N PRO A 133 -19.27 -23.56 -8.91
CA PRO A 133 -20.45 -22.72 -9.11
C PRO A 133 -20.35 -21.41 -8.32
N ARG A 134 -20.81 -20.30 -8.92
CA ARG A 134 -20.64 -18.94 -8.34
C ARG A 134 -21.19 -18.77 -6.92
N LYS A 135 -22.26 -19.49 -6.58
CA LYS A 135 -22.91 -19.39 -5.27
C LYS A 135 -22.14 -20.16 -4.19
N LEU A 136 -21.45 -21.23 -4.59
CA LEU A 136 -20.63 -22.06 -3.70
C LEU A 136 -19.29 -21.39 -3.40
N ALA A 137 -18.68 -20.69 -4.38
CA ALA A 137 -17.34 -20.11 -4.23
C ALA A 137 -17.18 -19.25 -2.94
N PRO A 138 -18.10 -18.30 -2.63
CA PRO A 138 -18.01 -17.49 -1.41
C PRO A 138 -18.12 -18.29 -0.11
N THR A 139 -18.84 -19.43 -0.11
CA THR A 139 -19.02 -20.28 1.08
C THR A 139 -17.79 -21.11 1.37
N ILE A 140 -17.05 -21.52 0.34
CA ILE A 140 -15.80 -22.28 0.46
C ILE A 140 -14.55 -21.38 0.58
N GLY A 141 -14.72 -20.07 0.80
CA GLY A 141 -13.60 -19.16 1.04
C GLY A 141 -12.98 -18.54 -0.21
N ILE A 142 -13.65 -18.58 -1.36
CA ILE A 142 -13.19 -17.97 -2.62
C ILE A 142 -13.88 -16.62 -2.83
N SER A 143 -13.11 -15.55 -3.07
CA SER A 143 -13.67 -14.23 -3.37
C SER A 143 -14.15 -14.18 -4.83
N VAL A 144 -15.29 -13.55 -5.11
CA VAL A 144 -15.86 -13.44 -6.47
C VAL A 144 -16.05 -11.97 -6.85
N ASP A 145 -15.67 -11.61 -8.07
CA ASP A 145 -15.90 -10.27 -8.64
C ASP A 145 -16.51 -10.39 -10.04
N PRO A 146 -17.86 -10.27 -10.17
CA PRO A 146 -18.55 -10.46 -11.44
C PRO A 146 -18.29 -9.35 -12.46
N ARG A 147 -17.64 -8.25 -12.06
CA ARG A 147 -17.40 -7.08 -12.92
C ARG A 147 -16.13 -7.20 -13.77
N ARG A 148 -15.14 -8.01 -13.34
CA ARG A 148 -13.89 -8.16 -14.09
C ARG A 148 -14.12 -9.09 -15.27
N GLN A 149 -13.62 -8.70 -16.44
CA GLN A 149 -13.60 -9.51 -17.65
C GLN A 149 -12.19 -10.05 -17.89
N ASN A 150 -12.09 -11.23 -18.49
CA ASN A 150 -10.82 -11.80 -18.91
C ASN A 150 -10.60 -11.51 -20.39
N LEU A 151 -9.49 -10.86 -20.70
CA LEU A 151 -9.09 -10.50 -22.06
C LEU A 151 -7.97 -11.39 -22.59
N SER A 152 -7.18 -12.01 -21.69
CA SER A 152 -6.05 -12.88 -22.05
C SER A 152 -6.24 -14.29 -21.53
N THR A 153 -5.91 -15.26 -22.39
CA THR A 153 -5.96 -16.70 -22.11
C THR A 153 -4.94 -17.11 -21.05
N GLU A 154 -3.74 -16.51 -21.06
CA GLU A 154 -2.69 -16.78 -20.07
C GLU A 154 -3.14 -16.46 -18.64
N SER A 155 -3.78 -15.30 -18.44
CA SER A 155 -4.23 -14.88 -17.11
C SER A 155 -5.35 -15.76 -16.56
N LEU A 156 -6.21 -16.22 -17.47
CA LEU A 156 -7.29 -17.16 -17.19
C LEU A 156 -6.73 -18.51 -16.75
N ALA A 157 -5.79 -19.09 -17.50
CA ALA A 157 -5.15 -20.37 -17.17
C ALA A 157 -4.48 -20.34 -15.78
N VAL A 158 -3.68 -19.30 -15.50
CA VAL A 158 -3.00 -19.14 -14.19
C VAL A 158 -4.00 -19.09 -13.03
N ASN A 159 -5.13 -18.40 -13.21
CA ASN A 159 -6.14 -18.29 -12.15
C ASN A 159 -6.99 -19.57 -12.01
N VAL A 160 -7.26 -20.28 -13.10
CA VAL A 160 -7.91 -21.60 -13.07
C VAL A 160 -7.04 -22.61 -12.34
N ASP A 161 -5.75 -22.66 -12.63
CA ASP A 161 -4.80 -23.54 -11.94
C ASP A 161 -4.70 -23.19 -10.46
N ARG A 162 -4.72 -21.89 -10.12
CA ARG A 162 -4.79 -21.43 -8.73
C ARG A 162 -6.06 -21.90 -8.02
N LEU A 163 -7.21 -21.90 -8.69
CA LEU A 163 -8.47 -22.40 -8.13
C LEU A 163 -8.43 -23.92 -7.93
N LYS A 164 -7.90 -24.67 -8.90
CA LYS A 164 -7.71 -26.13 -8.80
C LYS A 164 -6.76 -26.49 -7.65
N ALA A 165 -5.62 -25.80 -7.55
CA ALA A 165 -4.65 -25.99 -6.47
C ALA A 165 -5.26 -25.67 -5.09
N TYR A 166 -6.09 -24.63 -5.00
CA TYR A 166 -6.82 -24.32 -3.76
C TYR A 166 -7.84 -25.41 -3.40
N ARG A 167 -8.62 -25.87 -4.39
CA ARG A 167 -9.62 -26.94 -4.19
C ARG A 167 -8.99 -28.25 -3.74
N ALA A 168 -7.83 -28.61 -4.28
CA ALA A 168 -7.09 -29.81 -3.86
C ALA A 168 -6.61 -29.74 -2.39
N ARG A 169 -6.30 -28.54 -1.90
CA ARG A 169 -5.86 -28.30 -0.50
C ARG A 169 -7.02 -28.06 0.47
N LEU A 170 -8.22 -27.80 -0.04
CA LEU A 170 -9.37 -27.44 0.78
C LEU A 170 -9.98 -28.68 1.41
N ILE A 171 -10.09 -28.64 2.74
CA ILE A 171 -10.79 -29.68 3.52
C ILE A 171 -12.14 -29.10 3.94
N LEU A 172 -13.21 -29.71 3.43
CA LEU A 172 -14.59 -29.27 3.69
C LEU A 172 -15.25 -30.17 4.72
N PHE A 173 -15.60 -29.59 5.88
CA PHE A 173 -16.32 -30.31 6.92
C PHE A 173 -17.80 -30.49 6.55
N PRO A 174 -18.40 -31.67 6.80
CA PRO A 174 -19.83 -31.88 6.60
C PRO A 174 -20.64 -31.04 7.60
N ARG A 175 -21.82 -30.57 7.17
CA ARG A 175 -22.71 -29.74 8.02
C ARG A 175 -23.35 -30.51 9.18
N LYS A 176 -23.54 -31.83 9.01
CA LYS A 176 -24.07 -32.72 10.05
C LYS A 176 -22.95 -33.65 10.52
N LEU A 177 -22.75 -33.73 11.82
CA LEU A 177 -21.79 -34.61 12.48
C LEU A 177 -22.35 -36.05 12.42
N GLY A 178 -21.66 -36.97 11.76
CA GLY A 178 -22.14 -38.36 11.71
C GLY A 178 -21.51 -39.28 10.66
N LYS A 179 -20.66 -38.80 9.73
CA LYS A 179 -20.12 -39.69 8.68
C LYS A 179 -18.61 -39.68 8.45
N HIS A 180 -17.81 -38.75 8.98
CA HIS A 180 -16.36 -38.74 8.70
C HIS A 180 -15.50 -38.21 9.85
N ASN A 181 -14.32 -38.82 10.02
CA ASN A 181 -13.33 -38.52 11.06
C ASN A 181 -12.81 -37.08 10.97
N VAL A 182 -13.10 -36.29 12.00
CA VAL A 182 -12.81 -34.83 12.11
C VAL A 182 -11.37 -34.55 12.57
N LYS A 183 -10.51 -35.57 12.65
CA LYS A 183 -9.18 -35.50 13.32
C LYS A 183 -7.97 -35.33 12.39
N ALA A 184 -8.14 -35.35 11.07
CA ALA A 184 -7.04 -35.17 10.13
C ALA A 184 -7.12 -33.79 9.47
N ALA A 185 -6.39 -32.80 10.01
CA ALA A 185 -5.78 -31.68 9.28
C ALA A 185 -5.73 -30.39 10.10
N LEU A 186 -4.82 -30.32 11.05
CA LEU A 186 -4.23 -29.06 11.49
C LEU A 186 -2.72 -29.30 11.64
N PRO A 187 -1.85 -28.38 11.17
CA PRO A 187 -2.14 -26.99 10.81
C PRO A 187 -2.29 -26.75 9.28
N ILE A 188 -3.24 -25.88 8.91
CA ILE A 188 -3.37 -25.35 7.54
C ILE A 188 -2.41 -24.16 7.41
N ALA A 189 -1.34 -24.33 6.65
CA ALA A 189 -0.37 -23.27 6.37
C ALA A 189 -1.00 -22.16 5.50
N ASN A 190 -0.60 -20.90 5.77
CA ASN A 190 -0.97 -19.77 4.93
C ASN A 190 -0.41 -19.97 3.51
N THR A 191 -1.25 -19.83 2.48
CA THR A 191 -0.78 -19.89 1.09
C THR A 191 0.21 -18.76 0.83
N GLU A 192 1.43 -19.10 0.43
CA GLU A 192 2.49 -18.16 0.09
C GLU A 192 2.08 -17.21 -1.05
N SER A 193 2.64 -16.00 -1.01
CA SER A 193 2.48 -15.00 -2.06
C SER A 193 3.11 -15.50 -3.36
N ALA A 194 2.28 -15.73 -4.38
CA ALA A 194 2.67 -16.20 -5.70
C ALA A 194 3.45 -15.14 -6.48
N PHE A 195 4.77 -15.11 -6.27
CA PHE A 195 5.71 -14.41 -7.12
C PHE A 195 6.78 -15.39 -7.56
N SER A 196 6.85 -15.64 -8.86
CA SER A 196 7.94 -16.37 -9.49
C SER A 196 8.79 -15.39 -10.29
N GLU A 197 10.11 -15.47 -10.07
CA GLU A 197 11.12 -14.71 -10.81
C GLU A 197 11.53 -15.49 -12.06
N ILE A 198 11.55 -14.82 -13.22
CA ILE A 198 11.98 -15.41 -14.50
C ILE A 198 13.48 -15.16 -14.67
N LYS A 199 14.23 -16.19 -15.12
CA LYS A 199 15.68 -16.10 -15.35
C LYS A 199 15.98 -15.19 -16.55
N LYS A 200 17.09 -14.44 -16.50
CA LYS A 200 17.56 -13.52 -17.56
C LYS A 200 17.99 -14.21 -18.87
N GLY A 201 18.04 -15.54 -18.91
CA GLY A 201 18.56 -16.33 -20.04
C GLY A 201 17.62 -16.44 -21.25
N ASP A 202 16.33 -16.16 -21.09
CA ASP A 202 15.33 -16.27 -22.17
C ASP A 202 15.16 -14.96 -22.97
N MET A 203 16.22 -14.15 -23.05
CA MET A 203 16.19 -12.88 -23.79
C MET A 203 16.21 -13.16 -25.30
N PRO A 204 15.33 -12.53 -26.10
CA PRO A 204 15.25 -12.78 -27.54
C PRO A 204 16.52 -12.34 -28.28
N SER A 205 16.78 -13.00 -29.42
CA SER A 205 17.90 -12.72 -30.32
C SER A 205 17.91 -11.28 -30.82
N ALA A 206 19.11 -10.80 -31.20
CA ALA A 206 19.29 -9.44 -31.70
C ALA A 206 18.43 -9.17 -32.94
N ILE A 207 17.77 -8.00 -32.96
CA ILE A 207 16.88 -7.58 -34.04
C ILE A 207 17.72 -7.12 -35.25
N GLU A 208 17.42 -7.65 -36.44
CA GLU A 208 18.04 -7.24 -37.69
C GLU A 208 17.86 -5.73 -37.94
N GLY A 209 18.96 -5.03 -38.26
CA GLY A 209 18.96 -3.57 -38.46
C GLY A 209 19.02 -2.71 -37.18
N GLY A 210 19.11 -3.34 -36.01
CA GLY A 210 19.36 -2.67 -34.72
C GLY A 210 18.09 -2.13 -34.04
N ALA A 211 18.02 -2.32 -32.72
CA ALA A 211 16.84 -1.96 -31.91
C ALA A 211 16.45 -0.48 -32.02
N TYR A 212 17.43 0.44 -32.13
CA TYR A 212 17.16 1.87 -32.21
C TYR A 212 16.42 2.26 -33.50
N ARG A 213 16.87 1.75 -34.66
CA ARG A 213 16.26 2.07 -35.97
C ARG A 213 14.83 1.55 -36.02
N LYS A 214 14.61 0.30 -35.58
CA LYS A 214 13.26 -0.29 -35.49
C LYS A 214 12.31 0.51 -34.60
N LEU A 215 12.76 1.04 -33.47
CA LEU A 215 11.95 1.91 -32.61
C LEU A 215 11.59 3.24 -33.28
N ARG A 216 12.46 3.78 -34.13
CA ARG A 216 12.19 5.02 -34.87
C ARG A 216 11.20 4.78 -36.00
N ASP A 217 11.36 3.69 -36.73
CA ASP A 217 10.48 3.31 -37.84
C ASP A 217 9.06 3.02 -37.34
N THR A 218 8.91 2.25 -36.25
CA THR A 218 7.59 1.97 -35.64
C THR A 218 6.89 3.24 -35.14
N ARG A 219 7.62 4.20 -34.55
CA ARG A 219 7.07 5.52 -34.19
C ARG A 219 6.64 6.32 -35.42
N SER A 220 7.42 6.26 -36.50
CA SER A 220 7.11 6.94 -37.77
C SER A 220 5.87 6.34 -38.43
N GLU A 221 5.77 5.00 -38.46
CA GLU A 221 4.61 4.27 -38.96
C GLU A 221 3.35 4.63 -38.17
N ALA A 222 3.38 4.57 -36.83
CA ALA A 222 2.24 4.92 -35.99
C ALA A 222 1.80 6.39 -36.17
N ARG A 223 2.76 7.32 -36.29
CA ARG A 223 2.46 8.74 -36.53
C ARG A 223 1.85 9.00 -37.91
N ASN A 224 2.29 8.26 -38.93
CA ASN A 224 1.91 8.50 -40.31
C ASN A 224 0.81 7.56 -40.83
N ALA A 225 0.31 6.63 -40.01
CA ALA A 225 -0.70 5.64 -40.40
C ALA A 225 -1.92 6.28 -41.07
N GLY A 226 -2.59 7.21 -40.39
CA GLY A 226 -3.78 7.88 -40.96
C GLY A 226 -3.48 8.71 -42.20
N LYS A 227 -2.29 9.33 -42.32
CA LYS A 227 -1.90 10.07 -43.53
C LYS A 227 -1.67 9.13 -44.72
N ARG A 228 -1.10 7.94 -44.46
CA ARG A 228 -0.88 6.92 -45.48
C ARG A 228 -2.20 6.29 -45.92
N GLU A 229 -3.09 5.98 -44.98
CA GLU A 229 -4.45 5.48 -45.27
C GLU A 229 -5.25 6.49 -46.10
N LYS A 230 -5.23 7.77 -45.72
CA LYS A 230 -5.90 8.83 -46.49
C LYS A 230 -5.37 8.89 -47.94
N ARG A 231 -4.05 8.94 -48.12
CA ARG A 231 -3.43 8.95 -49.46
C ARG A 231 -3.71 7.68 -50.26
N ALA A 232 -3.75 6.52 -49.59
CA ALA A 232 -4.10 5.26 -50.25
C ALA A 232 -5.55 5.25 -50.72
N ARG A 233 -6.47 5.80 -49.93
CA ARG A 233 -7.88 5.96 -50.30
C ARG A 233 -8.05 6.95 -51.46
N GLU A 234 -7.47 8.14 -51.36
CA GLU A 234 -7.51 9.15 -52.42
C GLU A 234 -6.95 8.60 -53.74
N LYS A 235 -5.82 7.90 -53.70
CA LYS A 235 -5.23 7.25 -54.88
C LYS A 235 -6.14 6.14 -55.46
N ALA A 236 -6.84 5.39 -54.60
CA ALA A 236 -7.79 4.37 -55.05
C ALA A 236 -9.05 5.00 -55.68
N ASP A 237 -9.56 6.09 -55.09
CA ASP A 237 -10.70 6.84 -55.59
C ASP A 237 -10.38 7.50 -56.94
N GLU A 238 -9.20 8.11 -57.08
CA GLU A 238 -8.68 8.64 -58.35
C GLU A 238 -8.52 7.55 -59.41
N ALA A 239 -7.96 6.40 -59.05
CA ALA A 239 -7.82 5.27 -59.96
C ALA A 239 -9.16 4.65 -60.37
N ALA A 240 -10.19 4.73 -59.51
CA ALA A 240 -11.55 4.31 -59.83
C ALA A 240 -12.27 5.33 -60.73
N ALA A 241 -12.06 6.62 -60.50
CA ALA A 241 -12.59 7.69 -61.34
C ALA A 241 -11.97 7.68 -62.74
N ALA A 242 -10.68 7.37 -62.87
CA ALA A 242 -9.99 7.26 -64.16
C ALA A 242 -10.39 6.01 -64.98
N LYS A 243 -11.12 5.06 -64.37
CA LYS A 243 -11.65 3.86 -65.05
C LYS A 243 -13.12 4.00 -65.48
N LYS A 244 -13.79 5.09 -65.11
CA LYS A 244 -15.11 5.48 -65.61
C LYS A 244 -14.96 6.44 -66.78
#